data_AF-A0A672QQV8-F1
#
_entry.id   AF-A0A672QQV8-F1
#
_cell.length_a   1.000
_cell.length_b   1.000
_cell.length_c   1.000
_cell.angle_alpha   90.00
_cell.angle_beta   90.00
_cell.angle_gamma   90.00
#
_symmetry.space_group_name_H-M   'P 1'
#
loop_
_entity.id
_entity.type
_entity.pdbx_description
1 polymer ?
#
loop_
_entity_poly.entity_id
_entity_poly.type
_entity_poly.pdbx_seq_one_letter_code
_entity_poly.pdbx_strand_id
1 'polypeptide(L)'
;MYSYDISVMDFFSKVCITKEKLFGEFLTWDLQDALSHLPLKSGQSVSIPVNISTKLDFSGQENLLHDLNDDGISVTGLPVSSPLRQVLKPRAENKPVGTDASKNEFNHVKTLEAVLTFKYSGGAGQVEGYYRELSLGVRVDVEPSVFFTRVSTLPATSTRQCHLLLDVFNSTEHELTLSAKNNQDLVLHASECQRMAIQVDKFDFDSMPVIDHDALRLATVRQQEEKRQQVQGGLINSTLDIHWTIISFTKRHGEASVEGVLNQLILEHLQLAPLQWDVVVNGEPCDCDVVADCRVGDAVPLEVKLTNRSKSAVGPFSLTVVPFQDYQNGVQNYDLQDAVTFIGSNTFYIGTVNPTENSVCVGALLFLYTGDFYLNIKFQDDSTARDLPPAWFCLPSVHIRAQEPIEAAA
;
A
#
# COMPACT_ATOMS: atom_id res chain seq x y z
N MET A 1 17.63 -30.11 58.42
CA MET A 1 17.82 -28.77 57.84
C MET A 1 16.82 -28.68 56.70
N TYR A 2 15.69 -28.01 56.91
CA TYR A 2 14.67 -27.90 55.86
C TYR A 2 15.25 -27.02 54.74
N SER A 3 15.35 -27.56 53.53
CA SER A 3 15.68 -26.74 52.35
C SER A 3 14.47 -25.85 52.09
N TYR A 4 14.71 -24.53 52.08
CA TYR A 4 13.73 -23.50 51.73
C TYR A 4 13.86 -23.10 50.25
N ASP A 5 14.46 -23.98 49.45
CA ASP A 5 14.75 -23.67 48.06
C ASP A 5 13.44 -23.61 47.27
N ILE A 6 13.30 -22.61 46.40
CA ILE A 6 12.14 -22.52 45.52
C ILE A 6 12.35 -23.56 44.42
N SER A 7 11.47 -24.54 44.34
CA SER A 7 11.56 -25.70 43.44
C SER A 7 10.56 -25.64 42.29
N VAL A 8 9.46 -24.90 42.48
CA VAL A 8 8.42 -24.70 41.46
C VAL A 8 8.08 -23.24 41.40
N MET A 9 7.93 -22.74 40.18
CA MET A 9 7.49 -21.38 39.89
C MET A 9 6.59 -21.38 38.66
N ASP A 10 5.49 -20.64 38.73
CA ASP A 10 4.59 -20.38 37.63
C ASP A 10 4.36 -18.87 37.48
N PHE A 11 4.11 -18.43 36.26
CA PHE A 11 3.90 -17.03 35.94
C PHE A 11 2.74 -16.86 34.95
N PHE A 12 1.78 -16.01 35.32
CA PHE A 12 0.55 -15.78 34.57
C PHE A 12 0.28 -14.29 34.41
N SER A 13 -0.45 -13.91 33.38
CA SER A 13 -1.00 -12.56 33.24
C SER A 13 -2.52 -12.61 33.12
N LYS A 14 -3.16 -11.55 33.61
CA LYS A 14 -4.57 -11.29 33.38
C LYS A 14 -4.72 -9.85 32.91
N VAL A 15 -5.11 -9.67 31.65
CA VAL A 15 -5.46 -8.35 31.11
C VAL A 15 -6.75 -7.88 31.80
N CYS A 16 -6.74 -6.65 32.29
CA CYS A 16 -7.92 -6.01 32.87
C CYS A 16 -8.94 -5.69 31.76
N ILE A 17 -10.22 -5.60 32.12
CA ILE A 17 -11.25 -5.23 31.14
C ILE A 17 -10.91 -3.85 30.57
N THR A 18 -10.64 -3.82 29.26
CA THR A 18 -10.40 -2.58 28.51
C THR A 18 -11.52 -2.35 27.51
N LYS A 19 -11.82 -1.07 27.24
CA LYS A 19 -12.71 -0.66 26.15
C LYS A 19 -12.02 -0.70 24.79
N GLU A 20 -10.69 -0.84 24.80
CA GLU A 20 -9.87 -0.78 23.60
C GLU A 20 -9.90 -2.10 22.82
N LYS A 21 -9.96 -1.97 21.50
CA LYS A 21 -9.83 -3.11 20.60
C LYS A 21 -8.35 -3.50 20.51
N LEU A 22 -7.93 -4.39 21.41
CA LEU A 22 -6.60 -4.99 21.43
C LEU A 22 -6.51 -6.16 20.45
N PHE A 23 -5.48 -6.14 19.60
CA PHE A 23 -5.18 -7.24 18.68
C PHE A 23 -3.97 -8.04 19.21
N GLY A 24 -4.19 -9.32 19.52
CA GLY A 24 -3.14 -10.21 20.01
C GLY A 24 -2.88 -10.12 21.52
N GLU A 25 -1.75 -10.68 21.96
CA GLU A 25 -1.30 -10.63 23.35
C GLU A 25 -0.45 -9.38 23.62
N PHE A 26 -0.73 -8.71 24.74
CA PHE A 26 -0.05 -7.46 25.11
C PHE A 26 1.24 -7.69 25.92
N LEU A 27 1.26 -8.72 26.77
CA LEU A 27 2.40 -9.11 27.59
C LEU A 27 2.84 -10.51 27.21
N THR A 28 4.13 -10.67 26.90
CA THR A 28 4.73 -11.98 26.61
C THR A 28 6.01 -12.17 27.41
N TRP A 29 6.34 -13.41 27.73
CA TRP A 29 7.53 -13.78 28.49
C TRP A 29 7.95 -15.20 28.15
N ASP A 30 9.22 -15.53 28.40
CA ASP A 30 9.73 -16.89 28.37
C ASP A 30 10.23 -17.29 29.76
N LEU A 31 9.74 -18.42 30.26
CA LEU A 31 10.12 -18.97 31.56
C LEU A 31 11.22 -20.03 31.47
N GLN A 32 11.58 -20.50 30.28
CA GLN A 32 12.45 -21.67 30.13
C GLN A 32 13.81 -21.47 30.82
N ASP A 33 14.43 -20.32 30.61
CA ASP A 33 15.70 -19.94 31.26
C ASP A 33 15.53 -19.85 32.79
N ALA A 34 14.47 -19.18 33.24
CA ALA A 34 14.19 -19.00 34.67
C ALA A 34 13.93 -20.32 35.40
N LEU A 35 13.21 -21.25 34.77
CA LEU A 35 12.93 -22.59 35.31
C LEU A 35 14.18 -23.47 35.33
N SER A 36 15.13 -23.27 34.40
CA SER A 36 16.38 -24.02 34.35
C SER A 36 17.30 -23.76 35.57
N HIS A 37 17.09 -22.62 36.24
CA HIS A 37 17.82 -22.24 37.46
C HIS A 37 17.20 -22.79 38.75
N LEU A 38 16.08 -23.52 38.68
CA LEU A 38 15.47 -24.17 39.84
C LEU A 38 16.21 -25.47 40.21
N PRO A 39 16.32 -25.81 41.50
CA PRO A 39 15.78 -25.08 42.64
C PRO A 39 16.65 -23.87 43.05
N LEU A 40 16.02 -22.72 43.27
CA LEU A 40 16.69 -21.49 43.69
C LEU A 40 17.00 -21.54 45.19
N LYS A 41 18.29 -21.45 45.52
CA LYS A 41 18.78 -21.41 46.90
C LYS A 41 18.68 -20.03 47.50
N SER A 42 18.72 -19.96 48.83
CA SER A 42 18.79 -18.70 49.57
C SER A 42 19.93 -17.80 49.04
N GLY A 43 19.60 -16.54 48.72
CA GLY A 43 20.53 -15.56 48.16
C GLY A 43 20.70 -15.61 46.63
N GLN A 44 20.10 -16.59 45.94
CA GLN A 44 20.04 -16.61 44.48
C GLN A 44 18.84 -15.82 43.96
N SER A 45 18.98 -15.29 42.75
CA SER A 45 17.93 -14.54 42.06
C SER A 45 17.79 -15.04 40.62
N VAL A 46 16.57 -14.98 40.11
CA VAL A 46 16.26 -15.23 38.70
C VAL A 46 15.61 -13.99 38.10
N SER A 47 15.85 -13.73 36.83
CA SER A 47 15.23 -12.62 36.10
C SER A 47 14.34 -13.17 35.00
N ILE A 48 13.13 -12.63 34.88
CA ILE A 48 12.17 -13.00 33.83
C ILE A 48 11.95 -11.74 32.99
N PRO A 49 12.43 -11.70 31.74
CA PRO A 49 12.14 -10.57 30.85
C PRO A 49 10.67 -10.61 30.44
N VAL A 50 9.96 -9.51 30.67
CA VAL A 50 8.58 -9.30 30.21
C VAL A 50 8.62 -8.34 29.02
N ASN A 51 8.16 -8.81 27.87
CA ASN A 51 8.04 -8.01 26.66
C ASN A 51 6.64 -7.41 26.57
N ILE A 52 6.58 -6.16 26.14
CA ILE A 52 5.35 -5.40 25.96
C ILE A 52 5.20 -5.12 24.47
N SER A 53 4.11 -5.57 23.87
CA SER A 53 3.77 -5.31 22.47
C SER A 53 2.31 -4.89 22.36
N THR A 54 2.01 -3.84 21.61
CA THR A 54 0.64 -3.30 21.53
C THR A 54 0.25 -3.02 20.10
N LYS A 55 -0.85 -3.63 19.66
CA LYS A 55 -1.55 -3.26 18.42
C LYS A 55 -2.97 -2.83 18.79
N LEU A 56 -3.23 -1.53 18.68
CA LEU A 56 -4.49 -0.89 19.01
C LEU A 56 -5.02 -0.14 17.80
N ASP A 57 -6.34 -0.01 17.72
CA ASP A 57 -7.01 0.75 16.67
C ASP A 57 -7.06 2.25 17.01
N PHE A 58 -6.34 3.10 16.27
CA PHE A 58 -6.37 4.57 16.44
C PHE A 58 -7.19 5.30 15.35
N SER A 59 -7.94 4.58 14.51
CA SER A 59 -8.61 5.12 13.32
C SER A 59 -9.68 6.20 13.58
N GLY A 60 -10.25 6.28 14.78
CA GLY A 60 -11.29 7.25 15.14
C GLY A 60 -10.80 8.68 15.45
N GLN A 61 -9.53 9.02 15.15
CA GLN A 61 -8.90 10.28 15.57
C GLN A 61 -8.77 11.32 14.43
N GLU A 62 -9.84 11.55 13.69
CA GLU A 62 -9.90 12.49 12.55
C GLU A 62 -9.45 13.93 12.89
N ASN A 63 -9.57 14.36 14.15
CA ASN A 63 -9.21 15.70 14.60
C ASN A 63 -7.69 16.01 14.50
N LEU A 64 -6.82 14.99 14.57
CA LEU A 64 -5.37 15.16 14.40
C LEU A 64 -4.98 15.61 12.99
N LEU A 65 -5.72 15.12 11.99
CA LEU A 65 -5.47 15.42 10.59
C LEU A 65 -5.95 16.81 10.18
N HIS A 66 -6.91 17.36 10.93
CA HIS A 66 -7.45 18.69 10.65
C HIS A 66 -6.45 19.81 10.93
N ASP A 67 -5.69 19.73 12.03
CA ASP A 67 -4.69 20.74 12.38
C ASP A 67 -3.46 20.69 11.45
N LEU A 68 -3.12 19.51 10.92
CA LEU A 68 -2.04 19.34 9.92
C LEU A 68 -2.47 19.69 8.49
N ASN A 69 -3.79 19.80 8.24
CA ASN A 69 -4.34 20.16 6.93
C ASN A 69 -4.43 21.67 6.69
N ASP A 70 -4.19 22.51 7.70
CA ASP A 70 -4.33 23.96 7.59
C ASP A 70 -3.17 24.65 6.84
N ASP A 71 -2.10 23.91 6.53
CA ASP A 71 -1.11 24.33 5.53
C ASP A 71 -1.67 24.05 4.12
N GLY A 72 -2.50 24.99 3.67
CA GLY A 72 -3.10 25.05 2.35
C GLY A 72 -2.08 25.10 1.22
N ILE A 73 -1.55 23.93 0.84
CA ILE A 73 -0.96 23.70 -0.48
C ILE A 73 -1.80 22.64 -1.18
N SER A 74 -2.95 23.08 -1.70
CA SER A 74 -3.69 22.36 -2.72
C SER A 74 -2.86 22.33 -4.00
N VAL A 75 -2.08 21.28 -4.23
CA VAL A 75 -1.53 20.98 -5.57
C VAL A 75 -2.56 20.16 -6.32
N THR A 76 -3.64 20.80 -6.73
CA THR A 76 -4.40 20.37 -7.91
C THR A 76 -3.73 20.99 -9.13
N GLY A 77 -3.59 20.20 -10.19
CA GLY A 77 -2.72 20.44 -11.33
C GLY A 77 -2.84 21.80 -12.03
N LEU A 78 -1.74 22.15 -12.69
CA LEU A 78 -1.59 23.07 -13.83
C LEU A 78 -2.78 24.01 -14.11
N PRO A 79 -2.65 25.33 -13.84
CA PRO A 79 -3.54 26.30 -14.44
C PRO A 79 -3.05 26.59 -15.87
N VAL A 80 -3.81 26.11 -16.85
CA VAL A 80 -3.85 26.69 -18.18
C VAL A 80 -4.08 28.19 -18.01
N SER A 81 -3.24 28.98 -18.67
CA SER A 81 -3.30 30.43 -18.74
C SER A 81 -4.65 30.91 -19.26
N SER A 82 -5.33 31.74 -18.46
CA SER A 82 -6.39 32.64 -18.91
C SER A 82 -6.28 33.97 -18.14
N PRO A 83 -5.87 35.07 -18.78
CA PRO A 83 -5.73 36.35 -18.11
C PRO A 83 -7.08 37.06 -18.14
N LEU A 84 -7.87 37.01 -17.05
CA LEU A 84 -8.92 37.99 -16.70
C LEU A 84 -9.83 37.44 -15.60
N ARG A 85 -9.57 37.80 -14.34
CA ARG A 85 -10.63 38.24 -13.40
C ARG A 85 -10.01 38.85 -12.14
N GLN A 86 -10.70 39.87 -11.66
CA GLN A 86 -10.23 40.91 -10.75
C GLN A 86 -9.91 40.39 -9.34
N VAL A 87 -8.84 40.96 -8.79
CA VAL A 87 -8.44 40.91 -7.38
C VAL A 87 -9.62 41.35 -6.50
N LEU A 88 -10.17 40.42 -5.71
CA LEU A 88 -11.01 40.74 -4.56
C LEU A 88 -10.17 40.62 -3.28
N LYS A 89 -10.10 41.72 -2.54
CA LYS A 89 -9.35 41.85 -1.28
C LYS A 89 -9.84 40.84 -0.22
N PRO A 90 -8.96 40.34 0.65
CA PRO A 90 -9.37 39.50 1.77
C PRO A 90 -10.21 40.32 2.77
N ARG A 91 -11.37 39.78 3.13
CA ARG A 91 -12.27 40.30 4.16
C ARG A 91 -11.69 39.93 5.52
N ALA A 92 -11.30 40.94 6.31
CA ALA A 92 -10.97 40.75 7.71
C ALA A 92 -12.25 40.42 8.49
N GLU A 93 -12.33 39.24 9.08
CA GLU A 93 -13.31 38.96 10.13
C GLU A 93 -12.61 38.93 11.49
N ASN A 94 -12.84 40.01 12.24
CA ASN A 94 -12.55 40.10 13.66
C ASN A 94 -13.45 39.14 14.44
N LYS A 95 -12.86 38.19 15.16
CA LYS A 95 -13.48 37.57 16.35
C LYS A 95 -12.59 37.82 17.56
N PRO A 96 -13.19 38.10 18.74
CA PRO A 96 -12.46 38.57 19.91
C PRO A 96 -11.57 37.47 20.49
N VAL A 97 -10.37 37.89 20.91
CA VAL A 97 -9.42 37.11 21.70
C VAL A 97 -10.08 36.74 23.03
N GLY A 98 -10.59 35.51 23.10
CA GLY A 98 -10.96 34.87 24.35
C GLY A 98 -9.72 34.20 24.94
N THR A 99 -9.21 34.76 26.04
CA THR A 99 -8.26 34.09 26.93
C THR A 99 -8.94 32.88 27.56
N ASP A 100 -8.82 31.74 26.93
CA ASP A 100 -8.87 30.43 27.59
C ASP A 100 -7.63 29.65 27.16
N ALA A 101 -6.54 29.87 27.89
CA ALA A 101 -5.42 28.94 27.97
C ALA A 101 -5.87 27.71 28.79
N SER A 102 -6.85 26.98 28.29
CA SER A 102 -7.30 25.71 28.84
C SER A 102 -6.79 24.60 27.93
N LYS A 103 -5.60 24.08 28.26
CA LYS A 103 -5.13 22.71 27.98
C LYS A 103 -5.84 21.99 26.83
N ASN A 104 -5.32 22.12 25.60
CA ASN A 104 -5.51 21.11 24.55
C ASN A 104 -4.67 19.86 24.90
N GLU A 105 -4.90 19.26 26.06
CA GLU A 105 -4.43 17.89 26.35
C GLU A 105 -5.33 16.95 25.57
N PHE A 106 -5.08 16.82 24.26
CA PHE A 106 -5.64 15.73 23.50
C PHE A 106 -5.00 14.43 24.02
N ASN A 107 -5.65 13.77 24.97
CA ASN A 107 -5.20 12.46 25.44
C ASN A 107 -5.53 11.42 24.35
N HIS A 108 -4.64 11.33 23.36
CA HIS A 108 -4.57 10.27 22.35
C HIS A 108 -4.06 8.95 22.94
N VAL A 109 -3.65 9.00 24.22
CA VAL A 109 -3.18 7.88 25.01
C VAL A 109 -4.31 6.89 25.24
N LYS A 110 -4.08 5.64 24.81
CA LYS A 110 -4.90 4.50 25.21
C LYS A 110 -4.21 3.76 26.35
N THR A 111 -4.95 3.45 27.40
CA THR A 111 -4.38 2.75 28.56
C THR A 111 -4.74 1.26 28.52
N LEU A 112 -3.72 0.41 28.66
CA LEU A 112 -3.85 -1.02 28.91
C LEU A 112 -3.40 -1.32 30.34
N GLU A 113 -4.19 -2.13 31.02
CA GLU A 113 -3.87 -2.59 32.37
C GLU A 113 -3.87 -4.12 32.41
N ALA A 114 -2.92 -4.68 33.16
CA ALA A 114 -2.83 -6.11 33.40
C ALA A 114 -2.31 -6.38 34.81
N VAL A 115 -2.61 -7.56 35.32
CA VAL A 115 -2.03 -8.08 36.56
C VAL A 115 -1.17 -9.28 36.22
N LEU A 116 0.11 -9.18 36.55
CA LEU A 116 1.07 -10.28 36.50
C LEU A 116 1.05 -11.02 37.84
N THR A 117 0.84 -12.33 37.81
CA THR A 117 0.78 -13.17 39.01
C THR A 117 1.90 -14.19 38.98
N PHE A 118 2.75 -14.14 40.00
CA PHE A 118 3.85 -15.07 40.26
C PHE A 118 3.43 -16.04 41.36
N LYS A 119 3.49 -17.33 41.07
CA LYS A 119 3.29 -18.38 42.07
C LYS A 119 4.60 -19.12 42.25
N TYR A 120 4.99 -19.39 43.49
CA TYR A 120 6.16 -20.20 43.76
C TYR A 120 5.99 -21.05 45.01
N SER A 121 6.64 -22.20 45.00
CA SER A 121 6.62 -23.14 46.11
C SER A 121 7.97 -23.84 46.27
N GLY A 122 8.18 -24.39 47.46
CA GLY A 122 9.43 -25.03 47.87
C GLY A 122 9.29 -25.78 49.18
N GLY A 123 10.22 -26.71 49.42
CA GLY A 123 10.35 -27.44 50.68
C GLY A 123 9.06 -28.14 51.15
N ALA A 124 8.82 -28.13 52.46
CA ALA A 124 7.67 -28.80 53.08
C ALA A 124 6.33 -28.22 52.63
N GLY A 125 6.26 -26.90 52.37
CA GLY A 125 5.05 -26.25 51.89
C GLY A 125 4.58 -26.80 50.54
N GLN A 126 5.51 -27.09 49.63
CA GLN A 126 5.18 -27.71 48.34
C GLN A 126 4.58 -29.11 48.52
N VAL A 127 5.16 -29.92 49.40
CA VAL A 127 4.69 -31.30 49.67
C VAL A 127 3.27 -31.28 50.23
N GLU A 128 2.94 -30.26 51.02
CA GLU A 128 1.60 -30.05 51.59
C GLU A 128 0.64 -29.31 50.62
N GLY A 129 1.08 -28.94 49.42
CA GLY A 129 0.27 -28.28 48.40
C GLY A 129 0.12 -26.76 48.57
N TYR A 130 0.90 -26.14 49.46
CA TYR A 130 0.94 -24.69 49.63
C TYR A 130 1.88 -24.03 48.62
N TYR A 131 1.55 -22.80 48.26
CA TYR A 131 2.39 -21.91 47.45
C TYR A 131 2.26 -20.48 47.96
N ARG A 132 3.20 -19.63 47.57
CA ARG A 132 3.11 -18.18 47.74
C ARG A 132 2.72 -17.56 46.42
N GLU A 133 1.89 -16.53 46.50
CA GLU A 133 1.42 -15.76 45.35
C GLU A 133 1.83 -14.30 45.52
N LEU A 134 2.33 -13.71 44.44
CA LEU A 134 2.70 -12.30 44.34
C LEU A 134 2.05 -11.73 43.10
N SER A 135 1.40 -10.58 43.22
CA SER A 135 0.73 -9.91 42.11
C SER A 135 1.36 -8.54 41.86
N LEU A 136 1.62 -8.23 40.59
CA LEU A 136 2.17 -6.97 40.12
C LEU A 136 1.21 -6.35 39.10
N GLY A 137 0.70 -5.17 39.38
CA GLY A 137 -0.08 -4.39 38.42
C GLY A 137 0.83 -3.74 37.39
N VAL A 138 0.48 -3.87 36.11
CA VAL A 138 1.14 -3.23 34.97
C VAL A 138 0.13 -2.31 34.31
N ARG A 139 0.47 -1.03 34.19
CA ARG A 139 -0.28 -0.04 33.42
C ARG A 139 0.62 0.49 32.32
N VAL A 140 0.13 0.44 31.09
CA VAL A 140 0.83 0.95 29.91
C VAL A 140 -0.06 1.95 29.19
N ASP A 141 0.47 3.14 29.05
CA ASP A 141 -0.11 4.22 28.26
C ASP A 141 0.50 4.13 26.85
N VAL A 142 -0.36 4.00 25.84
CA VAL A 142 0.00 3.72 24.45
C VAL A 142 -0.34 4.92 23.60
N GLU A 143 0.67 5.44 22.91
CA GLU A 143 0.54 6.50 21.91
C GLU A 143 1.03 5.97 20.56
N PRO A 144 0.40 6.38 19.44
CA PRO A 144 0.92 6.10 18.11
C PRO A 144 2.25 6.84 17.89
N SER A 145 3.25 6.14 17.38
CA SER A 145 4.59 6.69 17.06
C SER A 145 4.66 7.35 15.67
N VAL A 146 3.85 6.86 14.74
CA VAL A 146 3.85 7.29 13.34
C VAL A 146 2.41 7.46 12.89
N PHE A 147 2.13 8.57 12.21
CA PHE A 147 0.85 8.85 11.58
C PHE A 147 1.00 9.03 10.09
N PHE A 148 0.02 8.54 9.33
CA PHE A 148 -0.16 8.91 7.93
C PHE A 148 -1.18 10.03 7.85
N THR A 149 -0.76 11.22 7.45
CA THR A 149 -1.60 12.42 7.47
C THR A 149 -2.39 12.59 6.18
N ARG A 150 -1.77 12.18 5.06
CA ARG A 150 -2.38 12.16 3.73
C ARG A 150 -1.91 10.94 2.97
N VAL A 151 -2.80 10.44 2.11
CA VAL A 151 -2.50 9.37 1.16
C VAL A 151 -2.95 9.78 -0.23
N SER A 152 -2.13 9.50 -1.23
CA SER A 152 -2.47 9.68 -2.65
C SER A 152 -1.70 8.69 -3.51
N THR A 153 -2.06 8.59 -4.79
CA THR A 153 -1.39 7.70 -5.73
C THR A 153 -0.97 8.47 -6.98
N LEU A 154 0.21 8.16 -7.52
CA LEU A 154 0.62 8.59 -8.85
C LEU A 154 0.76 7.39 -9.78
N PRO A 155 0.39 7.52 -11.07
CA PRO A 155 0.69 6.48 -12.05
C PRO A 155 2.19 6.16 -12.07
N ALA A 156 2.53 4.88 -12.27
CA ALA A 156 3.89 4.48 -12.63
C ALA A 156 4.00 4.37 -14.16
N THR A 157 5.20 4.05 -14.65
CA THR A 157 5.42 3.83 -16.08
C THR A 157 4.71 2.56 -16.56
N SER A 158 4.69 1.49 -15.75
CA SER A 158 3.87 0.30 -16.00
C SER A 158 2.41 0.52 -15.61
N THR A 159 1.47 0.02 -16.42
CA THR A 159 0.03 0.03 -16.10
C THR A 159 -0.33 -0.86 -14.92
N ARG A 160 0.56 -1.79 -14.58
CA ARG A 160 0.44 -2.77 -13.48
C ARG A 160 1.00 -2.23 -12.16
N GLN A 161 1.60 -1.03 -12.17
CA GLN A 161 2.23 -0.42 -11.00
C GLN A 161 1.69 0.98 -10.75
N CYS A 162 1.92 1.48 -9.53
CA CYS A 162 1.72 2.88 -9.18
C CYS A 162 2.64 3.29 -8.02
N HIS A 163 2.76 4.58 -7.78
CA HIS A 163 3.44 5.11 -6.60
C HIS A 163 2.41 5.47 -5.55
N LEU A 164 2.44 4.80 -4.40
CA LEU A 164 1.69 5.19 -3.22
C LEU A 164 2.46 6.28 -2.47
N LEU A 165 1.83 7.45 -2.32
CA LEU A 165 2.40 8.59 -1.61
C LEU A 165 1.76 8.68 -0.22
N LEU A 166 2.61 8.68 0.81
CA LEU A 166 2.22 8.75 2.21
C LEU A 166 2.90 9.96 2.84
N ASP A 167 2.12 10.90 3.37
CA ASP A 167 2.67 11.97 4.21
C ASP A 167 2.80 11.40 5.62
N VAL A 168 4.04 11.16 6.06
CA VAL A 168 4.36 10.46 7.30
C VAL A 168 4.80 11.45 8.36
N PHE A 169 4.11 11.45 9.50
CA PHE A 169 4.41 12.29 10.65
C PHE A 169 4.97 11.46 11.80
N ASN A 170 6.11 11.90 12.36
CA ASN A 170 6.72 11.34 13.55
C ASN A 170 6.20 12.05 14.81
N SER A 171 5.34 11.39 15.58
CA SER A 171 4.80 11.93 16.84
C SER A 171 5.70 11.71 18.04
N THR A 172 6.83 11.02 17.88
CA THR A 172 7.77 10.78 18.98
C THR A 172 8.70 11.97 19.20
N GLU A 173 9.29 12.05 20.40
CA GLU A 173 10.35 13.01 20.73
C GLU A 173 11.74 12.60 20.22
N HIS A 174 11.82 11.51 19.46
CA HIS A 174 13.08 10.92 19.00
C HIS A 174 13.13 10.88 17.47
N GLU A 175 14.35 10.83 16.93
CA GLU A 175 14.54 10.52 15.52
C GLU A 175 14.22 9.04 15.27
N LEU A 176 13.48 8.79 14.21
CA LEU A 176 13.15 7.44 13.77
C LEU A 176 13.51 7.22 12.30
N THR A 177 13.80 5.98 11.97
CA THR A 177 13.92 5.50 10.60
C THR A 177 12.66 4.74 10.26
N LEU A 178 12.07 5.04 9.11
CA LEU A 178 10.94 4.34 8.53
C LEU A 178 11.43 3.55 7.31
N SER A 179 11.26 2.24 7.35
CA SER A 179 11.64 1.31 6.30
C SER A 179 10.38 0.71 5.68
N ALA A 180 10.34 0.59 4.35
CA ALA A 180 9.31 -0.18 3.64
C ALA A 180 9.98 -1.16 2.68
N LYS A 181 9.27 -2.22 2.33
CA LYS A 181 9.79 -3.25 1.42
C LYS A 181 10.21 -2.64 0.08
N ASN A 182 11.44 -2.93 -0.34
CA ASN A 182 12.02 -2.46 -1.60
C ASN A 182 12.08 -0.94 -1.77
N ASN A 183 12.05 -0.16 -0.67
CA ASN A 183 12.17 1.29 -0.72
C ASN A 183 13.40 1.78 0.04
N GLN A 184 13.81 3.02 -0.22
CA GLN A 184 14.82 3.69 0.60
C GLN A 184 14.25 4.05 1.97
N ASP A 185 15.08 3.91 3.00
CA ASP A 185 14.74 4.30 4.35
C ASP A 185 14.54 5.83 4.45
N LEU A 186 13.48 6.23 5.12
CA LEU A 186 13.15 7.61 5.41
C LEU A 186 13.51 7.92 6.86
N VAL A 187 14.40 8.89 7.09
CA VAL A 187 14.71 9.37 8.44
C VAL A 187 13.82 10.57 8.75
N LEU A 188 13.16 10.54 9.91
CA LEU A 188 12.29 11.60 10.40
C LEU A 188 12.78 12.11 11.75
N HIS A 189 12.95 13.42 11.88
CA HIS A 189 13.16 14.09 13.15
C HIS A 189 11.87 14.13 13.98
N ALA A 190 12.00 14.45 15.27
CA ALA A 190 10.86 14.59 16.16
C ALA A 190 9.87 15.64 15.64
N SER A 191 8.58 15.30 15.61
CA SER A 191 7.51 16.16 15.07
C SER A 191 7.68 16.58 13.60
N GLU A 192 8.47 15.84 12.82
CA GLU A 192 8.61 16.07 11.38
C GLU A 192 7.53 15.35 10.58
N CYS A 193 7.06 15.98 9.50
CA CYS A 193 6.19 15.38 8.50
C CYS A 193 6.89 15.37 7.14
N GLN A 194 7.12 14.20 6.56
CA GLN A 194 7.72 14.08 5.22
C GLN A 194 6.96 13.09 4.34
N ARG A 195 6.96 13.36 3.02
CA ARG A 195 6.36 12.48 2.03
C ARG A 195 7.27 11.29 1.71
N MET A 196 6.75 10.09 1.89
CA MET A 196 7.30 8.84 1.40
C MET A 196 6.59 8.43 0.11
N ALA A 197 7.34 8.04 -0.92
CA ALA A 197 6.80 7.44 -2.13
C ALA A 197 7.22 5.98 -2.19
N ILE A 198 6.27 5.06 -2.36
CA ILE A 198 6.51 3.62 -2.47
C ILE A 198 5.95 3.15 -3.81
N GLN A 199 6.79 2.63 -4.69
CA GLN A 199 6.34 1.97 -5.91
C GLN A 199 5.77 0.59 -5.55
N VAL A 200 4.53 0.33 -5.96
CA VAL A 200 3.82 -0.91 -5.67
C VAL A 200 3.18 -1.49 -6.91
N ASP A 201 3.15 -2.82 -6.98
CA ASP A 201 2.30 -3.55 -7.91
C ASP A 201 0.83 -3.33 -7.52
N LYS A 202 -0.02 -3.13 -8.52
CA LYS A 202 -1.47 -3.06 -8.32
C LYS A 202 -2.02 -4.43 -7.93
N PHE A 203 -3.05 -4.40 -7.10
CA PHE A 203 -3.58 -5.58 -6.43
C PHE A 203 -4.77 -6.18 -7.20
N ASP A 204 -4.75 -7.50 -7.40
CA ASP A 204 -5.89 -8.23 -7.95
C ASP A 204 -6.90 -8.57 -6.83
N PHE A 205 -7.72 -7.59 -6.46
CA PHE A 205 -8.73 -7.78 -5.42
C PHE A 205 -9.86 -8.74 -5.83
N ASP A 206 -10.07 -8.96 -7.12
CA ASP A 206 -11.15 -9.84 -7.61
C ASP A 206 -10.80 -11.32 -7.50
N SER A 207 -9.50 -11.65 -7.52
CA SER A 207 -8.97 -13.01 -7.30
C SER A 207 -9.02 -13.47 -5.83
N MET A 208 -9.31 -12.56 -4.89
CA MET A 208 -9.32 -12.87 -3.47
C MET A 208 -10.50 -13.80 -3.11
N PRO A 209 -10.29 -14.83 -2.28
CA PRO A 209 -11.36 -15.73 -1.88
C PRO A 209 -12.47 -14.95 -1.15
N VAL A 210 -13.69 -15.06 -1.65
CA VAL A 210 -14.86 -14.49 -1.00
C VAL A 210 -15.04 -15.20 0.34
N ILE A 211 -14.94 -14.45 1.43
CA ILE A 211 -15.15 -14.97 2.79
C ILE A 211 -16.59 -15.49 2.90
N ASP A 212 -16.69 -16.75 3.33
CA ASP A 212 -17.86 -17.55 3.71
C ASP A 212 -19.26 -16.94 3.43
N HIS A 213 -19.94 -17.52 2.42
CA HIS A 213 -21.26 -17.09 1.94
C HIS A 213 -22.36 -17.15 3.02
N ASP A 214 -22.21 -17.97 4.05
CA ASP A 214 -23.26 -18.18 5.06
C ASP A 214 -23.32 -17.03 6.09
N ALA A 215 -22.19 -16.39 6.42
CA ALA A 215 -22.15 -15.22 7.29
C ALA A 215 -22.52 -13.91 6.57
N LEU A 216 -22.41 -13.88 5.24
CA LEU A 216 -22.60 -12.67 4.43
C LEU A 216 -24.06 -12.39 4.08
N ARG A 217 -24.92 -13.42 4.02
CA ARG A 217 -26.34 -13.31 3.62
C ARG A 217 -27.21 -12.50 4.57
N LEU A 218 -26.76 -12.28 5.81
CA LEU A 218 -27.47 -11.50 6.84
C LEU A 218 -26.82 -10.13 7.11
N ALA A 219 -25.64 -9.86 6.54
CA ALA A 219 -24.91 -8.62 6.76
C ALA A 219 -25.49 -7.48 5.89
N THR A 220 -25.56 -6.27 6.46
CA THR A 220 -25.94 -5.08 5.68
C THR A 220 -24.86 -4.80 4.63
N VAL A 221 -25.23 -4.22 3.48
CA VAL A 221 -24.28 -3.83 2.41
C VAL A 221 -23.05 -3.09 2.96
N ARG A 222 -23.25 -2.19 3.94
CA ARG A 222 -22.14 -1.49 4.62
C ARG A 222 -21.16 -2.42 5.33
N GLN A 223 -21.66 -3.42 6.06
CA GLN A 223 -20.81 -4.37 6.79
C GLN A 223 -20.02 -5.27 5.83
N GLN A 224 -20.57 -5.56 4.65
CA GLN A 224 -19.85 -6.31 3.62
C GLN A 224 -18.72 -5.48 3.02
N GLU A 225 -18.98 -4.20 2.77
CA GLU A 225 -17.99 -3.25 2.26
C GLU A 225 -16.85 -3.02 3.26
N GLU A 226 -17.18 -2.80 4.54
CA GLU A 226 -16.19 -2.64 5.62
C GLU A 226 -15.28 -3.88 5.75
N LYS A 227 -15.84 -5.08 5.66
CA LYS A 227 -15.06 -6.32 5.67
C LYS A 227 -14.15 -6.44 4.44
N ARG A 228 -14.66 -6.08 3.26
CA ARG A 228 -13.88 -6.08 2.01
C ARG A 228 -12.70 -5.13 2.13
N GLN A 229 -12.95 -3.91 2.58
CA GLN A 229 -11.93 -2.90 2.81
C GLN A 229 -10.90 -3.33 3.86
N GLN A 230 -11.33 -3.99 4.94
CA GLN A 230 -10.41 -4.51 5.96
C GLN A 230 -9.48 -5.60 5.38
N VAL A 231 -10.00 -6.52 4.58
CA VAL A 231 -9.20 -7.59 3.94
C VAL A 231 -8.22 -7.00 2.93
N GLN A 232 -8.68 -6.05 2.10
CA GLN A 232 -7.83 -5.34 1.14
C GLN A 232 -6.75 -4.53 1.85
N GLY A 233 -7.11 -3.81 2.90
CA GLY A 233 -6.20 -3.03 3.73
C GLY A 233 -5.11 -3.90 4.35
N GLY A 234 -5.48 -5.05 4.93
CA GLY A 234 -4.51 -6.00 5.48
C GLY A 234 -3.54 -6.54 4.42
N LEU A 235 -4.02 -6.85 3.21
CA LEU A 235 -3.17 -7.28 2.10
C LEU A 235 -2.18 -6.19 1.69
N ILE A 236 -2.66 -4.95 1.51
CA ILE A 236 -1.83 -3.80 1.15
C ILE A 236 -0.77 -3.58 2.24
N ASN A 237 -1.19 -3.54 3.49
CA ASN A 237 -0.32 -3.32 4.64
C ASN A 237 0.80 -4.37 4.73
N SER A 238 0.46 -5.65 4.56
CA SER A 238 1.44 -6.74 4.54
C SER A 238 2.40 -6.70 3.34
N THR A 239 1.97 -6.09 2.24
CA THR A 239 2.77 -5.97 1.02
C THR A 239 3.77 -4.80 1.13
N LEU A 240 3.33 -3.69 1.72
CA LEU A 240 4.17 -2.52 2.00
C LEU A 240 5.21 -2.80 3.09
N ASP A 241 4.82 -3.58 4.12
CA ASP A 241 5.68 -3.99 5.23
C ASP A 241 6.45 -2.82 5.84
N ILE A 242 5.70 -1.78 6.25
CA ILE A 242 6.28 -0.54 6.75
C ILE A 242 6.57 -0.68 8.24
N HIS A 243 7.82 -0.47 8.63
CA HIS A 243 8.28 -0.49 10.01
C HIS A 243 9.01 0.79 10.37
N TRP A 244 8.88 1.21 11.62
CA TRP A 244 9.66 2.30 12.20
C TRP A 244 10.60 1.75 13.27
N THR A 245 11.76 2.38 13.43
CA THR A 245 12.73 2.10 14.50
C THR A 245 13.26 3.41 15.04
N ILE A 246 13.26 3.59 16.37
CA ILE A 246 13.89 4.76 16.99
C ILE A 246 15.41 4.60 16.93
N ILE A 247 16.09 5.57 16.32
CA ILE A 247 17.53 5.48 16.02
C ILE A 247 18.36 5.35 17.31
N SER A 248 18.02 6.14 18.33
CA SER A 248 18.72 6.10 19.62
C SER A 248 18.44 4.83 20.43
N PHE A 249 17.40 4.06 20.08
CA PHE A 249 16.96 2.87 20.81
C PHE A 249 16.56 1.77 19.82
N THR A 250 17.52 1.03 19.28
CA THR A 250 17.27 -0.01 18.26
C THR A 250 16.31 -1.12 18.70
N LYS A 251 16.07 -1.29 20.01
CA LYS A 251 15.05 -2.21 20.54
C LYS A 251 13.62 -1.67 20.46
N ARG A 252 13.42 -0.37 20.22
CA ARG A 252 12.11 0.26 20.05
C ARG A 252 11.79 0.40 18.57
N HIS A 253 10.92 -0.46 18.11
CA HIS A 253 10.45 -0.51 16.74
C HIS A 253 8.98 -0.92 16.72
N GLY A 254 8.33 -0.75 15.57
CA GLY A 254 6.95 -1.17 15.37
C GLY A 254 6.51 -1.09 13.92
N GLU A 255 5.33 -1.64 13.64
CA GLU A 255 4.67 -1.59 12.34
C GLU A 255 3.95 -0.24 12.18
N ALA A 256 4.01 0.36 10.99
CA ALA A 256 3.23 1.54 10.61
C ALA A 256 2.12 1.13 9.64
N SER A 257 0.91 0.89 10.18
CA SER A 257 -0.21 0.40 9.37
C SER A 257 -0.90 1.50 8.56
N VAL A 258 -1.08 1.25 7.26
CA VAL A 258 -1.83 2.16 6.36
C VAL A 258 -3.34 1.93 6.37
N GLU A 259 -3.83 0.88 7.03
CA GLU A 259 -5.24 0.47 6.96
C GLU A 259 -6.22 1.60 7.30
N GLY A 260 -5.86 2.46 8.26
CA GLY A 260 -6.70 3.58 8.68
C GLY A 260 -6.81 4.74 7.69
N VAL A 261 -5.92 4.84 6.68
CA VAL A 261 -5.92 5.94 5.70
C VAL A 261 -6.41 5.51 4.31
N LEU A 262 -6.57 4.21 4.06
CA LEU A 262 -7.02 3.70 2.76
C LEU A 262 -8.52 3.94 2.55
N ASN A 263 -8.85 4.96 1.76
CA ASN A 263 -10.23 5.19 1.31
C ASN A 263 -10.54 4.47 -0.02
N GLN A 264 -11.82 4.46 -0.40
CA GLN A 264 -12.32 3.78 -1.61
C GLN A 264 -11.61 4.24 -2.90
N LEU A 265 -11.31 5.53 -3.04
CA LEU A 265 -10.61 6.06 -4.21
C LEU A 265 -9.18 5.53 -4.31
N ILE A 266 -8.45 5.48 -3.19
CA ILE A 266 -7.10 4.91 -3.15
C ILE A 266 -7.13 3.43 -3.49
N LEU A 267 -8.11 2.69 -2.98
CA LEU A 267 -8.28 1.26 -3.31
C LEU A 267 -8.55 1.07 -4.81
N GLU A 268 -9.36 1.93 -5.43
CA GLU A 268 -9.61 1.89 -6.88
C GLU A 268 -8.34 2.15 -7.70
N HIS A 269 -7.48 3.08 -7.27
CA HIS A 269 -6.20 3.34 -7.95
C HIS A 269 -5.17 2.22 -7.74
N LEU A 270 -5.19 1.58 -6.57
CA LEU A 270 -4.36 0.43 -6.24
C LEU A 270 -4.87 -0.87 -6.89
N GLN A 271 -6.12 -0.92 -7.35
CA GLN A 271 -6.69 -2.10 -7.97
C GLN A 271 -6.09 -2.33 -9.36
N LEU A 272 -5.68 -3.56 -9.63
CA LEU A 272 -5.26 -4.00 -10.96
C LEU A 272 -6.48 -4.04 -11.89
N ALA A 273 -6.36 -3.44 -13.07
CA ALA A 273 -7.44 -3.42 -14.06
C ALA A 273 -7.91 -4.86 -14.40
N PRO A 274 -9.21 -5.17 -14.41
CA PRO A 274 -9.67 -6.54 -14.69
C PRO A 274 -9.33 -7.03 -16.10
N LEU A 275 -9.15 -6.13 -17.05
CA LEU A 275 -8.63 -6.45 -18.38
C LEU A 275 -7.13 -6.15 -18.40
N GLN A 276 -6.36 -7.17 -18.77
CA GLN A 276 -4.91 -7.10 -18.80
C GLN A 276 -4.45 -7.11 -20.26
N TRP A 277 -3.59 -6.16 -20.59
CA TRP A 277 -3.12 -5.94 -21.94
C TRP A 277 -1.61 -6.16 -21.99
N ASP A 278 -1.19 -7.06 -22.86
CA ASP A 278 0.22 -7.33 -23.11
C ASP A 278 0.51 -7.01 -24.59
N VAL A 279 1.58 -6.24 -24.83
CA VAL A 279 2.01 -5.90 -26.19
C VAL A 279 3.40 -6.46 -26.42
N VAL A 280 3.60 -7.09 -27.57
CA VAL A 280 4.87 -7.70 -27.97
C VAL A 280 5.25 -7.14 -29.33
N VAL A 281 6.48 -6.63 -29.46
CA VAL A 281 7.03 -6.14 -30.73
C VAL A 281 8.27 -6.95 -31.05
N ASN A 282 8.35 -7.51 -32.26
CA ASN A 282 9.45 -8.38 -32.68
C ASN A 282 9.70 -9.60 -31.75
N GLY A 283 8.66 -10.08 -31.05
CA GLY A 283 8.77 -11.16 -30.08
C GLY A 283 9.21 -10.74 -28.68
N GLU A 284 9.56 -9.47 -28.48
CA GLU A 284 9.94 -8.92 -27.18
C GLU A 284 8.75 -8.20 -26.53
N PRO A 285 8.46 -8.44 -25.24
CA PRO A 285 7.39 -7.76 -24.54
C PRO A 285 7.71 -6.27 -24.38
N CYS A 286 6.81 -5.43 -24.86
CA CYS A 286 6.83 -4.00 -24.62
C CYS A 286 6.03 -3.69 -23.37
N ASP A 287 6.66 -3.87 -22.20
CA ASP A 287 6.28 -3.19 -20.98
C ASP A 287 7.05 -1.86 -20.88
N CYS A 288 6.67 -1.00 -19.95
CA CYS A 288 7.20 0.35 -19.80
C CYS A 288 8.73 0.49 -19.89
N ASP A 289 9.19 1.63 -20.43
CA ASP A 289 10.61 2.04 -20.54
C ASP A 289 11.49 1.14 -21.43
N VAL A 290 10.91 0.15 -22.12
CA VAL A 290 11.60 -0.66 -23.12
C VAL A 290 11.41 -0.06 -24.51
N VAL A 291 12.52 0.25 -25.18
CA VAL A 291 12.53 0.66 -26.58
C VAL A 291 12.70 -0.59 -27.44
N ALA A 292 11.71 -0.89 -28.28
CA ALA A 292 11.81 -1.96 -29.25
C ALA A 292 12.61 -1.46 -30.47
N ASP A 293 13.83 -1.96 -30.65
CA ASP A 293 14.62 -1.64 -31.83
C ASP A 293 14.16 -2.47 -33.05
N CYS A 294 14.09 -1.82 -34.21
CA CYS A 294 13.82 -2.47 -35.47
C CYS A 294 14.65 -1.87 -36.60
N ARG A 295 14.77 -2.63 -37.70
CA ARG A 295 15.45 -2.17 -38.91
C ARG A 295 14.44 -1.57 -39.88
N VAL A 296 14.79 -0.42 -40.45
CA VAL A 296 14.02 0.20 -41.54
C VAL A 296 13.92 -0.78 -42.72
N GLY A 297 12.70 -0.94 -43.24
CA GLY A 297 12.39 -1.84 -44.36
C GLY A 297 12.06 -3.28 -43.97
N ASP A 298 12.32 -3.70 -42.73
CA ASP A 298 11.92 -5.02 -42.25
C ASP A 298 10.47 -4.99 -41.73
N ALA A 299 9.76 -6.12 -41.89
CA ALA A 299 8.46 -6.30 -41.25
C ALA A 299 8.67 -6.45 -39.74
N VAL A 300 7.94 -5.65 -38.96
CA VAL A 300 8.00 -5.61 -37.50
C VAL A 300 6.72 -6.24 -36.94
N PRO A 301 6.74 -7.54 -36.56
CA PRO A 301 5.60 -8.17 -35.89
C PRO A 301 5.15 -7.40 -34.66
N LEU A 302 3.83 -7.25 -34.54
CA LEU A 302 3.14 -6.70 -33.38
C LEU A 302 2.09 -7.70 -32.92
N GLU A 303 2.14 -8.07 -31.65
CA GLU A 303 1.08 -8.83 -31.00
C GLU A 303 0.48 -8.01 -29.86
N VAL A 304 -0.85 -7.96 -29.82
CA VAL A 304 -1.60 -7.35 -28.72
C VAL A 304 -2.51 -8.42 -28.13
N LYS A 305 -2.27 -8.76 -26.87
CA LYS A 305 -3.00 -9.79 -26.14
C LYS A 305 -3.90 -9.16 -25.09
N LEU A 306 -5.19 -9.46 -25.17
CA LEU A 306 -6.17 -9.24 -24.11
C LEU A 306 -6.25 -10.48 -23.24
N THR A 307 -6.13 -10.33 -21.92
CA THR A 307 -6.48 -11.35 -20.94
C THR A 307 -7.63 -10.85 -20.06
N ASN A 308 -8.76 -11.56 -20.06
CA ASN A 308 -9.92 -11.21 -19.24
C ASN A 308 -9.80 -11.85 -17.85
N ARG A 309 -9.53 -11.04 -16.82
CA ARG A 309 -9.56 -11.47 -15.41
C ARG A 309 -10.83 -11.06 -14.67
N SER A 310 -11.77 -10.42 -15.37
CA SER A 310 -13.06 -10.06 -14.78
C SER A 310 -13.96 -11.29 -14.59
N LYS A 311 -15.03 -11.12 -13.83
CA LYS A 311 -16.01 -12.19 -13.52
C LYS A 311 -17.03 -12.40 -14.65
N SER A 312 -17.05 -11.55 -15.67
CA SER A 312 -18.01 -11.59 -16.78
C SER A 312 -17.30 -11.68 -18.13
N ALA A 313 -18.01 -12.18 -19.14
CA ALA A 313 -17.55 -12.07 -20.52
C ALA A 313 -17.52 -10.59 -20.94
N VAL A 314 -16.54 -10.21 -21.75
CA VAL A 314 -16.34 -8.84 -22.22
C VAL A 314 -16.23 -8.77 -23.75
N GLY A 315 -16.54 -7.63 -24.33
CA GLY A 315 -16.55 -7.40 -25.77
C GLY A 315 -17.89 -7.73 -26.44
N PRO A 316 -17.96 -7.71 -27.78
CA PRO A 316 -16.84 -7.59 -28.71
C PRO A 316 -16.18 -6.20 -28.69
N PHE A 317 -14.89 -6.16 -29.08
CA PHE A 317 -14.12 -4.93 -29.18
C PHE A 317 -13.53 -4.75 -30.57
N SER A 318 -13.35 -3.49 -30.96
CA SER A 318 -12.49 -3.10 -32.09
C SER A 318 -11.20 -2.46 -31.56
N LEU A 319 -10.07 -3.07 -31.88
CA LEU A 319 -8.71 -2.62 -31.54
C LEU A 319 -8.13 -1.88 -32.74
N THR A 320 -7.83 -0.59 -32.62
CA THR A 320 -7.14 0.18 -33.67
C THR A 320 -5.76 0.61 -33.19
N VAL A 321 -4.72 0.29 -33.94
CA VAL A 321 -3.35 0.72 -33.64
C VAL A 321 -2.97 1.86 -34.56
N VAL A 322 -2.58 2.99 -33.98
CA VAL A 322 -2.21 4.20 -34.72
C VAL A 322 -0.80 4.63 -34.33
N PRO A 323 0.16 4.61 -35.27
CA PRO A 323 1.50 5.07 -34.99
C PRO A 323 1.54 6.61 -34.96
N PHE A 324 2.41 7.16 -34.14
CA PHE A 324 2.69 8.59 -34.07
C PHE A 324 4.16 8.84 -33.73
N GLN A 325 4.64 10.06 -33.97
CA GLN A 325 5.92 10.54 -33.48
C GLN A 325 5.69 11.65 -32.45
N ASP A 326 6.49 11.67 -31.40
CA ASP A 326 6.55 12.79 -30.46
C ASP A 326 7.98 13.32 -30.46
N TYR A 327 8.14 14.60 -30.79
CA TYR A 327 9.45 15.27 -30.80
C TYR A 327 9.79 15.90 -29.44
N GLN A 328 9.20 15.38 -28.36
CA GLN A 328 9.36 15.86 -26.98
C GLN A 328 8.91 17.32 -26.78
N ASN A 329 8.05 17.81 -27.67
CA ASN A 329 7.43 19.13 -27.57
C ASN A 329 5.96 19.04 -27.14
N GLY A 330 5.48 17.84 -26.82
CA GLY A 330 4.11 17.56 -26.43
C GLY A 330 3.12 17.52 -27.61
N VAL A 331 3.61 17.63 -28.85
CA VAL A 331 2.79 17.53 -30.07
C VAL A 331 2.98 16.15 -30.69
N GLN A 332 1.91 15.38 -30.69
CA GLN A 332 1.87 14.07 -31.33
C GLN A 332 1.61 14.22 -32.83
N ASN A 333 2.59 13.86 -33.66
CA ASN A 333 2.45 13.82 -35.11
C ASN A 333 1.91 12.47 -35.57
N TYR A 334 0.67 12.47 -36.08
CA TYR A 334 0.01 11.29 -36.64
C TYR A 334 0.11 11.21 -38.18
N ASP A 335 0.61 12.26 -38.84
CA ASP A 335 0.74 12.27 -40.30
C ASP A 335 2.03 11.58 -40.71
N LEU A 336 1.96 10.24 -40.74
CA LEU A 336 3.11 9.36 -40.99
C LEU A 336 2.92 8.46 -42.21
N GLN A 337 2.04 8.82 -43.14
CA GLN A 337 1.65 7.98 -44.28
C GLN A 337 2.84 7.53 -45.14
N ASP A 338 3.86 8.38 -45.23
CA ASP A 338 5.09 8.09 -45.98
C ASP A 338 6.20 7.45 -45.12
N ALA A 339 6.02 7.37 -43.80
CA ALA A 339 7.05 6.96 -42.85
C ALA A 339 6.81 5.59 -42.20
N VAL A 340 5.56 5.23 -41.96
CA VAL A 340 5.19 3.94 -41.39
C VAL A 340 3.87 3.48 -41.99
N THR A 341 3.80 2.18 -42.29
CA THR A 341 2.58 1.57 -42.80
C THR A 341 2.30 0.24 -42.11
N PHE A 342 1.03 -0.15 -42.06
CA PHE A 342 0.62 -1.46 -41.58
C PHE A 342 0.68 -2.47 -42.72
N ILE A 343 1.26 -3.64 -42.43
CA ILE A 343 1.15 -4.80 -43.30
C ILE A 343 -0.22 -5.44 -43.02
N GLY A 344 -1.22 -5.03 -43.80
CA GLY A 344 -2.62 -5.45 -43.63
C GLY A 344 -3.48 -4.40 -42.95
N SER A 345 -4.44 -4.84 -42.12
CA SER A 345 -5.32 -3.93 -41.37
C SER A 345 -4.61 -3.43 -40.11
N ASN A 346 -4.80 -2.14 -39.79
CA ASN A 346 -4.42 -1.58 -38.49
C ASN A 346 -5.53 -1.71 -37.43
N THR A 347 -6.69 -2.23 -37.84
CA THR A 347 -7.86 -2.46 -36.99
C THR A 347 -8.15 -3.95 -36.90
N PHE A 348 -8.29 -4.47 -35.69
CA PHE A 348 -8.50 -5.87 -35.37
C PHE A 348 -9.81 -6.04 -34.60
N TYR A 349 -10.58 -7.05 -34.97
CA TYR A 349 -11.83 -7.38 -34.28
C TYR A 349 -11.58 -8.45 -33.23
N ILE A 350 -11.91 -8.13 -31.99
CA ILE A 350 -11.83 -9.04 -30.84
C ILE A 350 -13.26 -9.50 -30.52
N GLY A 351 -13.51 -10.79 -30.66
CA GLY A 351 -14.78 -11.38 -30.25
C GLY A 351 -15.00 -11.30 -28.74
N THR A 352 -16.14 -11.78 -28.27
CA THR A 352 -16.39 -11.90 -26.83
C THR A 352 -15.34 -12.78 -26.17
N VAL A 353 -14.71 -12.30 -25.10
CA VAL A 353 -13.69 -13.03 -24.32
C VAL A 353 -14.27 -13.43 -22.97
N ASN A 354 -14.36 -14.74 -22.69
CA ASN A 354 -14.92 -15.21 -21.42
C ASN A 354 -13.96 -14.99 -20.25
N PRO A 355 -14.43 -15.06 -18.99
CA PRO A 355 -13.56 -15.01 -17.81
C PRO A 355 -12.41 -16.01 -17.93
N THR A 356 -11.20 -15.60 -17.54
CA THR A 356 -9.94 -16.37 -17.60
C THR A 356 -9.40 -16.68 -18.99
N GLU A 357 -10.14 -16.36 -20.05
CA GLU A 357 -9.68 -16.52 -21.43
C GLU A 357 -8.83 -15.33 -21.91
N ASN A 358 -8.15 -15.56 -23.03
CA ASN A 358 -7.38 -14.53 -23.72
C ASN A 358 -7.74 -14.48 -25.20
N SER A 359 -7.45 -13.33 -25.82
CA SER A 359 -7.53 -13.12 -27.25
C SER A 359 -6.27 -12.40 -27.72
N VAL A 360 -5.73 -12.83 -28.86
CA VAL A 360 -4.47 -12.31 -29.42
C VAL A 360 -4.75 -11.73 -30.80
N CYS A 361 -4.41 -10.45 -30.98
CA CYS A 361 -4.38 -9.79 -32.27
C CYS A 361 -2.94 -9.74 -32.78
N VAL A 362 -2.71 -10.20 -34.01
CA VAL A 362 -1.39 -10.21 -34.63
C VAL A 362 -1.43 -9.34 -35.88
N GLY A 363 -0.46 -8.43 -35.99
CA GLY A 363 -0.22 -7.61 -37.17
C GLY A 363 1.27 -7.40 -37.38
N ALA A 364 1.63 -6.56 -38.33
CA ALA A 364 3.00 -6.11 -38.50
C ALA A 364 3.03 -4.67 -39.03
N LEU A 365 4.04 -3.92 -38.61
CA LEU A 365 4.34 -2.59 -39.13
C LEU A 365 5.55 -2.66 -40.06
N LEU A 366 5.63 -1.72 -40.98
CA LEU A 366 6.78 -1.48 -41.83
C LEU A 366 7.20 -0.02 -41.67
N PHE A 367 8.40 0.20 -41.16
CA PHE A 367 9.00 1.54 -41.02
C PHE A 367 9.87 1.84 -42.23
N LEU A 368 9.62 2.98 -42.88
CA LEU A 368 10.27 3.42 -44.12
C LEU A 368 11.37 4.46 -43.87
N TYR A 369 11.35 5.13 -42.71
CA TYR A 369 12.38 6.07 -42.26
C TYR A 369 12.89 5.71 -40.88
N THR A 370 14.10 6.16 -40.59
CA THR A 370 14.67 6.09 -39.26
C THR A 370 14.00 7.07 -38.31
N GLY A 371 13.97 6.72 -37.03
CA GLY A 371 13.45 7.59 -35.98
C GLY A 371 12.80 6.84 -34.84
N ASP A 372 12.34 7.61 -33.85
CA ASP A 372 11.54 7.12 -32.74
C ASP A 372 10.05 7.24 -33.08
N PHE A 373 9.33 6.14 -32.93
CA PHE A 373 7.90 6.01 -33.19
C PHE A 373 7.19 5.44 -31.97
N TYR A 374 5.94 5.81 -31.80
CA TYR A 374 5.10 5.37 -30.69
C TYR A 374 3.79 4.80 -31.22
N LEU A 375 3.19 3.84 -30.50
CA LEU A 375 1.88 3.30 -30.87
C LEU A 375 0.82 3.78 -29.90
N ASN A 376 -0.21 4.43 -30.43
CA ASN A 376 -1.45 4.69 -29.73
C ASN A 376 -2.44 3.57 -30.05
N ILE A 377 -2.74 2.74 -29.06
CA ILE A 377 -3.67 1.63 -29.19
C ILE A 377 -5.03 2.10 -28.65
N LYS A 378 -6.04 2.13 -29.51
CA LYS A 378 -7.39 2.59 -29.19
C LYS A 378 -8.38 1.43 -29.20
N PHE A 379 -9.34 1.48 -28.26
CA PHE A 379 -10.43 0.53 -28.20
C PHE A 379 -11.77 1.21 -28.39
N GLN A 380 -12.63 0.51 -29.10
CA GLN A 380 -14.05 0.79 -29.16
C GLN A 380 -14.81 -0.44 -28.65
N ASP A 381 -15.62 -0.24 -27.62
CA ASP A 381 -16.59 -1.23 -27.17
C ASP A 381 -17.80 -1.16 -28.09
N ASP A 382 -17.98 -2.20 -28.90
CA ASP A 382 -19.11 -2.31 -29.82
C ASP A 382 -20.29 -3.05 -29.17
N SER A 383 -20.21 -3.37 -27.87
CA SER A 383 -21.31 -3.97 -27.13
C SER A 383 -22.39 -2.94 -26.78
N THR A 384 -23.66 -3.34 -26.94
CA THR A 384 -24.80 -2.50 -26.56
C THR A 384 -25.12 -2.55 -25.06
N ALA A 385 -24.26 -3.18 -24.25
CA ALA A 385 -24.56 -3.58 -22.89
C ALA A 385 -23.51 -3.06 -21.90
N ARG A 386 -23.85 -1.98 -21.18
CA ARG A 386 -23.04 -1.29 -20.15
C ARG A 386 -21.61 -0.96 -20.58
N ASP A 387 -21.36 0.33 -20.80
CA ASP A 387 -20.01 0.86 -21.01
C ASP A 387 -19.06 0.42 -19.88
N LEU A 388 -18.00 -0.29 -20.26
CA LEU A 388 -16.92 -0.65 -19.34
C LEU A 388 -16.17 0.61 -18.89
N PRO A 389 -15.68 0.68 -17.64
CA PRO A 389 -14.91 1.83 -17.18
C PRO A 389 -13.65 2.06 -18.04
N PRO A 390 -13.30 3.30 -18.40
CA PRO A 390 -12.08 3.59 -19.17
C PRO A 390 -10.81 3.05 -18.52
N ALA A 391 -10.77 2.99 -17.19
CA ALA A 391 -9.66 2.43 -16.42
C ALA A 391 -9.41 0.92 -16.67
N TRP A 392 -10.35 0.20 -17.31
CA TRP A 392 -10.13 -1.18 -17.71
C TRP A 392 -9.32 -1.29 -19.01
N PHE A 393 -9.20 -0.20 -19.78
CA PHE A 393 -8.43 -0.14 -21.02
C PHE A 393 -7.06 0.53 -20.79
N CYS A 394 -6.36 0.14 -19.73
CA CYS A 394 -5.00 0.62 -19.44
C CYS A 394 -3.96 -0.12 -20.29
N LEU A 395 -3.59 0.46 -21.43
CA LEU A 395 -2.58 -0.10 -22.34
C LEU A 395 -1.18 0.43 -22.04
N PRO A 396 -0.13 -0.39 -22.25
CA PRO A 396 1.23 0.11 -22.18
C PRO A 396 1.50 1.08 -23.35
N SER A 397 2.33 2.08 -23.09
CA SER A 397 2.90 2.91 -24.16
C SER A 397 4.00 2.11 -24.86
N VAL A 398 3.90 1.99 -26.19
CA VAL A 398 4.88 1.24 -26.98
C VAL A 398 5.80 2.22 -27.69
N HIS A 399 7.10 2.09 -27.47
CA HIS A 399 8.14 2.89 -28.13
C HIS A 399 8.96 1.98 -29.04
N ILE A 400 9.00 2.30 -30.33
CA ILE A 400 9.75 1.59 -31.35
C ILE A 400 10.79 2.53 -31.94
N ARG A 401 12.04 2.10 -32.01
CA ARG A 401 13.12 2.84 -32.67
C ARG A 401 13.52 2.14 -33.96
N ALA A 402 13.26 2.79 -35.08
CA ALA A 402 13.65 2.31 -36.41
C ALA A 402 15.03 2.87 -36.77
N GLN A 403 15.97 1.98 -37.07
CA GLN A 403 17.35 2.33 -37.39
C GLN A 403 17.76 1.79 -38.77
N GLU A 404 18.72 2.46 -39.40
CA GLU A 404 19.37 1.94 -40.60
C GLU A 404 20.24 0.72 -40.23
N PRO A 405 20.46 -0.21 -41.18
CA PRO A 405 21.47 -1.23 -40.98
C PRO A 405 22.82 -0.59 -40.70
N ILE A 406 23.43 -0.92 -39.56
CA ILE A 406 24.84 -0.60 -39.33
C ILE A 406 25.63 -1.40 -40.37
N GLU A 407 26.09 -0.75 -41.43
CA GLU A 407 27.11 -1.31 -42.31
C GLU A 407 28.35 -1.52 -41.44
N ALA A 408 28.70 -2.79 -41.18
CA ALA A 408 29.99 -3.12 -40.61
C ALA A 408 31.04 -2.60 -41.60
N ALA A 409 31.75 -1.53 -41.22
CA ALA A 409 32.84 -0.97 -42.00
C ALA A 409 33.84 -2.09 -42.34
N ALA A 410 33.91 -2.41 -43.63
CA ALA A 410 34.80 -3.43 -44.19
C ALA A 410 36.25 -2.94 -44.28
#